data_AF-A0A2Z4FIC0-F1
#
_entry.id   AF-A0A2Z4FIC0-F1
#
_cell.length_a   1.000
_cell.length_b   1.000
_cell.length_c   1.000
_cell.angle_alpha   90.00
_cell.angle_beta   90.00
_cell.angle_gamma   90.00
#
_symmetry.space_group_name_H-M   'P 1'
#
loop_
_entity.id
_entity.type
_entity.pdbx_description
1 polymer ?
#
loop_
_entity_poly.entity_id
_entity_poly.type
_entity_poly.pdbx_seq_one_letter_code
_entity_poly.pdbx_strand_id
1 'polypeptide(L)'
;MLKKFHAYLYLGWHFWLHILSKLFFLYRPGGLERVNQNFEPEGLTPLTEAEREMMTKWQRCIGCGLCEAVCPQLSVIPEYAKNTRLMGPQLIAESAMRDLSRADLALPSAEALAKVDGDTLEAICPVDIPLNDLAHFLIRLDASTRKDSKTAPKQLKA
;
A
#
# COMPACT_ATOMS: atom_id res chain seq x y z
N MET A 1 -44.64 19.30 15.44
CA MET A 1 -43.71 20.27 16.07
C MET A 1 -43.02 19.67 17.30
N LEU A 2 -43.76 19.25 18.33
CA LEU A 2 -43.21 18.77 19.61
C LEU A 2 -42.26 17.54 19.50
N LYS A 3 -42.57 16.58 18.62
CA LYS A 3 -41.71 15.39 18.37
C LYS A 3 -40.35 15.75 17.75
N LYS A 4 -40.32 16.75 16.86
CA LYS A 4 -39.08 17.24 16.24
C LYS A 4 -38.22 17.98 17.27
N PHE A 5 -38.85 18.78 18.12
CA PHE A 5 -38.18 19.48 19.21
C PHE A 5 -37.56 18.51 20.22
N HIS A 6 -38.29 17.46 20.62
CA HIS A 6 -37.76 16.38 21.45
C HIS A 6 -36.57 15.68 20.79
N ALA A 7 -36.64 15.39 19.49
CA ALA A 7 -35.53 14.78 18.76
C ALA A 7 -34.27 15.66 18.76
N TYR A 8 -34.40 16.97 18.54
CA TYR A 8 -33.27 17.89 18.59
C TYR A 8 -32.70 18.06 20.00
N LEU A 9 -33.54 18.13 21.03
CA LEU A 9 -33.10 18.16 22.43
C LEU A 9 -32.35 16.88 22.82
N TYR A 10 -32.88 15.73 22.40
CA TYR A 10 -32.24 14.43 22.65
C TYR A 10 -30.89 14.32 21.95
N LEU A 11 -30.81 14.76 20.69
CA LEU A 11 -29.57 14.78 19.93
C LEU A 11 -28.54 15.74 20.56
N GLY A 12 -28.96 16.95 20.93
CA GLY A 12 -28.11 17.93 21.58
C GLY A 12 -27.60 17.45 22.95
N TRP A 13 -28.47 16.81 23.74
CA TRP A 13 -28.10 16.23 25.03
C TRP A 13 -27.02 15.15 24.89
N HIS A 14 -27.18 14.20 23.97
CA HIS A 14 -26.18 13.16 23.72
C HIS A 14 -24.89 13.74 23.13
N PHE A 15 -24.98 14.74 22.26
CA PHE A 15 -23.81 15.45 21.76
C PHE A 15 -23.01 16.09 22.90
N TRP A 16 -23.67 16.84 23.79
CA TRP A 16 -23.00 17.48 24.93
C TRP A 16 -22.46 16.48 25.94
N LEU A 17 -23.19 15.40 26.26
CA LEU A 17 -22.65 14.31 27.07
C LEU A 17 -21.42 13.66 26.43
N HIS A 18 -21.42 13.49 25.11
CA HIS A 18 -20.25 12.94 24.40
C HIS A 18 -19.06 13.90 24.44
N ILE A 19 -19.27 15.19 24.20
CA ILE A 19 -18.22 16.20 24.28
C ILE A 19 -17.64 16.29 25.69
N LEU A 20 -18.50 16.37 26.72
CA LEU A 20 -18.07 16.42 28.12
C LEU A 20 -17.35 15.14 28.54
N SER A 21 -17.86 13.96 28.16
CA SER A 21 -17.16 12.70 28.46
C SER A 21 -15.82 12.60 27.75
N LYS A 22 -15.68 13.10 26.51
CA LYS A 22 -14.38 13.21 25.83
C LYS A 22 -13.43 14.19 26.52
N LEU A 23 -13.94 15.33 26.98
CA LEU A 23 -13.14 16.36 27.63
C LEU A 23 -12.62 15.91 29.00
N PHE A 24 -13.42 15.14 29.75
CA PHE A 24 -13.10 14.75 31.13
C PHE A 24 -12.56 13.32 31.28
N PHE A 25 -12.88 12.37 30.40
CA PHE A 25 -12.66 10.93 30.67
C PHE A 25 -12.06 10.11 29.52
N LEU A 26 -11.86 10.66 28.32
CA LEU A 26 -11.58 9.84 27.11
C LEU A 26 -10.42 10.30 26.23
N TYR A 27 -9.54 11.18 26.70
CA TYR A 27 -8.22 11.34 26.08
C TYR A 27 -7.34 10.15 26.45
N ARG A 28 -7.42 9.06 25.67
CA ARG A 28 -6.44 7.98 25.72
C ARG A 28 -5.29 8.32 24.78
N PRO A 29 -4.10 8.70 25.30
CA PRO A 29 -2.92 8.92 24.48
C PRO A 29 -2.57 7.65 23.69
N GLY A 30 -1.87 7.80 22.55
CA GLY A 30 -1.49 6.66 21.70
C GLY A 30 -2.54 6.26 20.65
N GLY A 31 -3.20 7.25 20.03
CA GLY A 31 -4.03 6.99 18.84
C GLY A 31 -3.22 6.40 17.69
N LEU A 32 -2.10 7.05 17.35
CA LEU A 32 -1.18 6.61 16.29
C LEU A 32 -0.60 5.22 16.59
N GLU A 33 -0.16 4.98 17.81
CA GLU A 33 0.39 3.69 18.24
C GLU A 33 -0.61 2.55 18.03
N ARG A 34 -1.88 2.75 18.40
CA ARG A 34 -2.94 1.75 18.17
C ARG A 34 -3.25 1.53 16.69
N VAL A 35 -3.16 2.58 15.88
CA VAL A 35 -3.31 2.47 14.42
C VAL A 35 -2.18 1.57 13.89
N ASN A 36 -0.94 1.87 14.23
CA ASN A 36 0.21 1.07 13.80
C ASN A 36 0.06 -0.40 14.24
N GLN A 37 -0.25 -0.65 15.52
CA GLN A 37 -0.43 -2.00 16.05
C GLN A 37 -1.53 -2.81 15.33
N ASN A 38 -2.61 -2.16 14.90
CA ASN A 38 -3.71 -2.84 14.24
C ASN A 38 -3.46 -3.06 12.74
N PHE A 39 -2.75 -2.15 12.08
CA PHE A 39 -2.68 -2.09 10.62
C PHE A 39 -1.32 -2.49 10.04
N GLU A 40 -0.21 -2.32 10.77
CA GLU A 40 1.12 -2.78 10.32
C GLU A 40 1.17 -4.29 10.04
N PRO A 41 0.53 -5.18 10.84
CA PRO A 41 0.49 -6.62 10.54
C PRO A 41 -0.28 -6.96 9.26
N GLU A 42 -1.21 -6.10 8.84
CA GLU A 42 -1.96 -6.23 7.58
C GLU A 42 -1.20 -5.64 6.39
N GLY A 43 0.04 -5.17 6.61
CA GLY A 43 0.89 -4.59 5.59
C GLY A 43 0.62 -3.11 5.30
N LEU A 44 -0.18 -2.45 6.13
CA LEU A 44 -0.45 -1.03 6.05
C LEU A 44 0.55 -0.27 6.93
N THR A 45 1.82 -0.34 6.55
CA THR A 45 2.90 0.31 7.29
C THR A 45 3.00 1.81 6.96
N PRO A 46 3.39 2.66 7.93
CA PRO A 46 3.58 4.08 7.68
C PRO A 46 4.65 4.33 6.60
N LEU A 47 4.32 5.16 5.61
CA LEU A 47 5.28 5.61 4.61
C LEU A 47 6.21 6.69 5.18
N THR A 48 7.44 6.73 4.68
CA THR A 48 8.33 7.88 4.92
C THR A 48 7.89 9.09 4.11
N GLU A 49 8.42 10.29 4.42
CA GLU A 49 8.10 11.49 3.63
C GLU A 49 8.56 11.35 2.17
N ALA A 50 9.78 10.86 1.96
CA ALA A 50 10.30 10.59 0.63
C ALA A 50 9.43 9.59 -0.16
N GLU A 51 8.93 8.55 0.51
CA GLU A 51 8.02 7.59 -0.12
C GLU A 51 6.69 8.23 -0.51
N ARG A 52 6.13 9.11 0.33
CA ARG A 52 4.90 9.85 0.02
C ARG A 52 5.07 10.73 -1.22
N GLU A 53 6.21 11.41 -1.35
CA GLU A 53 6.51 12.22 -2.54
C GLU A 53 6.63 11.34 -3.80
N MET A 54 7.21 10.15 -3.67
CA MET A 54 7.37 9.21 -4.78
C MET A 54 6.06 8.54 -5.20
N MET A 55 5.09 8.38 -4.29
CA MET A 55 3.76 7.83 -4.61
C MET A 55 3.10 8.57 -5.77
N THR A 56 3.17 9.91 -5.80
CA THR A 56 2.60 10.69 -6.91
C THR A 56 3.27 10.37 -8.24
N LYS A 57 4.59 10.11 -8.25
CA LYS A 57 5.32 9.74 -9.48
C LYS A 57 4.95 8.34 -9.94
N TRP A 58 4.97 7.34 -9.06
CA TRP A 58 4.55 5.98 -9.39
C TRP A 58 3.09 5.92 -9.84
N GLN A 59 2.25 6.83 -9.34
CA GLN A 59 0.85 6.96 -9.73
C GLN A 59 0.58 7.47 -11.15
N ARG A 60 1.61 7.87 -11.89
CA ARG A 60 1.47 8.37 -13.27
C ARG A 60 1.36 7.27 -14.31
N CYS A 61 1.55 6.00 -13.95
CA CYS A 61 1.60 4.92 -14.92
C CYS A 61 0.27 4.83 -15.69
N ILE A 62 0.35 4.91 -17.03
CA ILE A 62 -0.81 4.88 -17.93
C ILE A 62 -1.05 3.50 -18.56
N GLY A 63 -0.29 2.48 -18.14
CA GLY A 63 -0.45 1.12 -18.66
C GLY A 63 -0.10 0.94 -20.14
N CYS A 64 0.89 1.68 -20.65
CA CYS A 64 1.27 1.61 -22.07
C CYS A 64 2.04 0.34 -22.48
N GLY A 65 2.66 -0.36 -21.54
CA GLY A 65 3.40 -1.60 -21.78
C GLY A 65 4.75 -1.46 -22.49
N LEU A 66 5.26 -0.24 -22.71
CA LEU A 66 6.57 -0.05 -23.37
C LEU A 66 7.73 -0.63 -22.55
N CYS A 67 7.74 -0.42 -21.23
CA CYS A 67 8.75 -1.01 -20.34
C CYS A 67 8.64 -2.54 -20.28
N GLU A 68 7.45 -3.10 -20.44
CA GLU A 68 7.21 -4.55 -20.50
C GLU A 68 7.86 -5.16 -21.75
N ALA A 69 7.60 -4.55 -22.91
CA ALA A 69 8.05 -5.04 -24.21
C ALA A 69 9.58 -5.12 -24.36
N VAL A 70 10.30 -4.27 -23.63
CA VAL A 70 11.77 -4.12 -23.73
C VAL A 70 12.51 -4.73 -22.55
N CYS A 71 11.82 -5.17 -21.49
CA CYS A 71 12.45 -5.72 -20.29
C CYS A 71 13.03 -7.12 -20.57
N PRO A 72 14.35 -7.33 -20.52
CA PRO A 72 14.98 -8.59 -20.96
C PRO A 72 14.61 -9.81 -20.10
N GLN A 73 14.21 -9.59 -18.85
CA GLN A 73 13.78 -10.63 -17.91
C GLN A 73 12.32 -11.04 -18.13
N LEU A 74 11.54 -10.25 -18.87
CA LEU A 74 10.10 -10.41 -19.06
C LEU A 74 9.66 -10.39 -20.54
N SER A 75 10.57 -10.08 -21.48
CA SER A 75 10.35 -10.06 -22.93
C SER A 75 10.09 -11.43 -23.54
N VAL A 76 10.11 -12.49 -22.73
CA VAL A 76 9.72 -13.82 -23.13
C VAL A 76 8.82 -14.36 -22.02
N ILE A 77 7.65 -14.84 -22.39
CA ILE A 77 6.88 -15.79 -21.58
C ILE A 77 7.36 -17.21 -21.97
N PRO A 78 8.37 -17.84 -21.32
CA PRO A 78 8.53 -19.27 -21.44
C PRO A 78 8.59 -19.88 -20.04
N GLU A 79 7.56 -20.64 -19.69
CA GLU A 79 7.51 -21.65 -18.61
C GLU A 79 7.73 -21.17 -17.15
N TYR A 80 8.64 -20.23 -16.88
CA TYR A 80 8.90 -19.63 -15.57
C TYR A 80 7.66 -18.90 -15.02
N ALA A 81 6.97 -18.13 -15.87
CA ALA A 81 5.74 -17.41 -15.52
C ALA A 81 4.60 -18.33 -15.05
N LYS A 82 4.56 -19.61 -15.46
CA LYS A 82 3.52 -20.56 -15.01
C LYS A 82 3.68 -20.96 -13.53
N ASN A 83 4.90 -20.94 -12.98
CA ASN A 83 5.17 -21.41 -11.62
C ASN A 83 5.64 -20.31 -10.64
N THR A 84 6.05 -19.12 -11.09
CA THR A 84 6.68 -18.10 -10.22
C THR A 84 5.92 -16.79 -10.03
N ARG A 85 4.73 -16.60 -10.65
CA ARG A 85 3.92 -15.35 -10.53
C ARG A 85 4.72 -14.07 -10.81
N LEU A 86 5.74 -14.14 -11.66
CA LEU A 86 6.50 -12.96 -12.08
C LEU A 86 5.58 -12.03 -12.88
N MET A 87 5.43 -10.81 -12.38
CA MET A 87 4.74 -9.70 -13.03
C MET A 87 5.79 -8.78 -13.62
N GLY A 88 5.52 -8.18 -14.78
CA GLY A 88 6.47 -7.25 -15.35
C GLY A 88 6.35 -5.83 -14.86
N PRO A 89 7.28 -4.94 -15.26
CA PRO A 89 7.41 -3.60 -14.73
C PRO A 89 6.11 -2.78 -14.84
N GLN A 90 5.31 -2.97 -15.90
CA GLN A 90 4.03 -2.29 -16.03
C GLN A 90 3.09 -2.69 -14.89
N LEU A 91 2.91 -3.99 -14.68
CA LEU A 91 1.93 -4.51 -13.73
C LEU A 91 2.36 -4.25 -12.28
N ILE A 92 3.67 -4.24 -12.00
CA ILE A 92 4.21 -3.77 -10.72
C ILE A 92 3.85 -2.30 -10.50
N ALA A 93 4.13 -1.43 -11.47
CA ALA A 93 3.77 -0.01 -11.39
C ALA A 93 2.26 0.17 -11.21
N GLU A 94 1.42 -0.60 -11.91
CA GLU A 94 -0.04 -0.55 -11.80
C GLU A 94 -0.58 -0.98 -10.45
N SER A 95 -0.05 -2.09 -9.92
CA SER A 95 -0.51 -2.67 -8.66
C SER A 95 -0.07 -1.85 -7.45
N ALA A 96 1.15 -1.32 -7.47
CA ALA A 96 1.68 -0.48 -6.39
C ALA A 96 0.86 0.81 -6.17
N MET A 97 0.10 1.26 -7.18
CA MET A 97 -0.80 2.40 -7.05
C MET A 97 -2.08 2.10 -6.27
N ARG A 98 -2.49 0.82 -6.20
CA ARG A 98 -3.85 0.43 -5.80
C ARG A 98 -3.89 -0.31 -4.47
N ASP A 99 -2.93 -1.20 -4.25
CA ASP A 99 -2.89 -2.02 -3.04
C ASP A 99 -1.45 -2.31 -2.61
N LEU A 100 -1.06 -1.69 -1.50
CA LEU A 100 0.25 -1.89 -0.86
C LEU A 100 0.20 -2.95 0.25
N SER A 101 -0.99 -3.35 0.71
CA SER A 101 -1.16 -4.35 1.78
C SER A 101 -0.65 -5.74 1.39
N ARG A 102 -0.56 -5.99 0.08
CA ARG A 102 -0.12 -7.26 -0.52
C ARG A 102 1.21 -7.14 -1.28
N ALA A 103 2.12 -6.30 -0.78
CA ALA A 103 3.47 -6.13 -1.35
C ALA A 103 4.24 -7.46 -1.48
N ASP A 104 3.92 -8.46 -0.65
CA ASP A 104 4.46 -9.82 -0.71
C ASP A 104 4.24 -10.50 -2.07
N LEU A 105 3.15 -10.18 -2.75
CA LEU A 105 2.84 -10.72 -4.08
C LEU A 105 3.70 -10.11 -5.18
N ALA A 106 4.15 -8.86 -5.00
CA ALA A 106 4.99 -8.15 -5.95
C ALA A 106 6.49 -8.41 -5.74
N LEU A 107 6.90 -9.01 -4.61
CA LEU A 107 8.31 -9.18 -4.25
C LEU A 107 9.13 -9.91 -5.33
N PRO A 108 8.72 -11.08 -5.88
CA PRO A 108 9.53 -11.77 -6.89
C PRO A 108 9.81 -10.88 -8.11
N SER A 109 8.81 -10.08 -8.47
CA SER A 109 8.83 -9.14 -9.58
C SER A 109 9.70 -7.93 -9.27
N ALA A 110 9.62 -7.39 -8.05
CA ALA A 110 10.46 -6.29 -7.59
C ALA A 110 11.94 -6.71 -7.51
N GLU A 111 12.23 -7.91 -7.01
CA GLU A 111 13.59 -8.47 -6.98
C GLU A 111 14.14 -8.73 -8.39
N ALA A 112 13.28 -9.16 -9.32
CA ALA A 112 13.67 -9.30 -10.72
C ALA A 112 13.98 -7.94 -11.33
N LEU A 113 13.10 -6.95 -11.12
CA LEU A 113 13.24 -5.58 -11.62
C LEU A 113 14.51 -4.90 -11.09
N ALA A 114 14.84 -5.08 -9.81
CA ALA A 114 16.06 -4.54 -9.19
C ALA A 114 17.37 -5.15 -9.73
N LYS A 115 17.31 -6.26 -10.47
CA LYS A 115 18.46 -6.90 -11.13
C LYS A 115 18.60 -6.48 -12.60
N VAL A 116 17.63 -5.75 -13.13
CA VAL A 116 17.63 -5.24 -14.50
C VAL A 116 18.31 -3.89 -14.52
N ASP A 117 18.80 -3.49 -15.69
CA ASP A 117 19.10 -2.10 -15.97
C ASP A 117 17.81 -1.27 -16.00
N GLY A 118 17.42 -0.74 -14.84
CA GLY A 118 16.23 0.08 -14.66
C GLY A 118 16.28 1.37 -15.47
N ASP A 119 17.46 1.97 -15.63
CA ASP A 119 17.64 3.26 -16.32
C ASP A 119 17.17 3.17 -17.78
N THR A 120 17.45 2.06 -18.45
CA THR A 120 16.96 1.80 -19.81
C THR A 120 15.43 1.70 -19.86
N LEU A 121 14.79 1.07 -18.86
CA LEU A 121 13.32 0.96 -18.81
C LEU A 121 12.66 2.30 -18.51
N GLU A 122 13.25 3.08 -17.60
CA GLU A 122 12.78 4.41 -17.23
C GLU A 122 12.91 5.39 -18.40
N ALA A 123 14.00 5.34 -19.17
CA ALA A 123 14.21 6.18 -20.35
C ALA A 123 13.16 5.97 -21.46
N ILE A 124 12.53 4.79 -21.51
CA ILE A 124 11.49 4.45 -22.49
C ILE A 124 10.09 4.86 -21.97
N CYS A 125 9.95 5.13 -20.67
CA CYS A 125 8.67 5.44 -20.05
C CYS A 125 8.18 6.85 -20.45
N PRO A 126 7.02 6.99 -21.11
CA PRO A 126 6.53 8.30 -21.57
C PRO A 126 6.05 9.23 -20.45
N VAL A 127 5.98 8.72 -19.21
CA VAL A 127 5.51 9.44 -18.04
C VAL A 127 6.52 9.40 -16.89
N ASP A 128 7.77 9.03 -17.18
CA ASP A 128 8.91 9.09 -16.26
C ASP A 128 8.66 8.35 -14.94
N ILE A 129 8.20 7.10 -14.99
CA ILE A 129 8.06 6.27 -13.78
C ILE A 129 9.44 5.83 -13.30
N PRO A 130 9.84 6.16 -12.06
CA PRO A 130 11.09 5.67 -11.48
C PRO A 130 10.91 4.23 -10.99
N LEU A 131 11.11 3.29 -11.91
CA LEU A 131 10.91 1.85 -11.73
C LEU A 131 11.93 1.23 -10.76
N ASN A 132 13.15 1.74 -10.72
CA ASN A 132 14.19 1.24 -9.82
C ASN A 132 13.83 1.59 -8.36
N ASP A 133 13.46 2.85 -8.12
CA ASP A 133 12.97 3.30 -6.81
C ASP A 133 11.73 2.51 -6.37
N LEU A 134 10.82 2.23 -7.32
CA LEU A 134 9.63 1.44 -7.05
C LEU A 134 9.97 0.01 -6.61
N ALA A 135 10.93 -0.64 -7.28
CA ALA A 135 11.37 -1.98 -6.93
C ALA A 135 11.94 -2.02 -5.50
N HIS A 136 12.83 -1.08 -5.18
CA HIS A 136 13.42 -0.97 -3.84
C HIS A 136 12.38 -0.64 -2.77
N PHE A 137 11.41 0.22 -3.09
CA PHE A 137 10.30 0.53 -2.21
C PHE A 137 9.48 -0.72 -1.84
N LEU A 138 9.12 -1.55 -2.82
CA LEU A 138 8.33 -2.77 -2.60
C LEU A 138 9.10 -3.83 -1.82
N ILE A 139 10.41 -3.99 -2.08
CA ILE A 139 11.29 -4.89 -1.33
C ILE A 139 11.35 -4.47 0.15
N ARG A 140 11.56 -3.17 0.42
CA ARG A 140 11.57 -2.62 1.78
C ARG A 140 10.20 -2.78 2.45
N LEU A 141 9.12 -2.52 1.71
CA LEU A 141 7.75 -2.63 2.22
C LEU A 141 7.47 -4.07 2.68
N ASP A 142 7.75 -5.07 1.85
CA ASP A 142 7.64 -6.50 2.24
C ASP A 142 8.49 -6.85 3.48
N ALA A 143 9.71 -6.32 3.58
CA ALA A 143 10.54 -6.53 4.76
C ALA A 143 9.91 -5.95 6.05
N SER A 144 9.15 -4.85 5.93
CA SER A 144 8.42 -4.27 7.05
C SER A 144 7.17 -5.06 7.43
N THR A 145 6.46 -5.64 6.45
CA THR A 145 5.23 -6.42 6.71
C THR A 145 5.51 -7.83 7.25
N ARG A 146 6.67 -8.43 6.90
CA ARG A 146 7.05 -9.79 7.35
C ARG A 146 7.48 -9.92 8.80
N LYS A 147 7.85 -8.83 9.47
CA LYS A 147 8.31 -8.91 10.88
C LYS A 147 7.22 -9.47 11.81
N ASP A 148 5.94 -9.29 11.47
CA ASP A 148 4.82 -9.68 12.35
C ASP A 148 3.85 -10.72 11.74
N SER A 149 3.93 -10.98 10.44
CA SER A 149 3.07 -11.97 9.74
C SER A 149 3.28 -13.42 10.24
N LYS A 150 4.48 -13.80 10.71
CA LYS A 150 4.74 -15.14 11.27
C LYS A 150 4.06 -15.36 12.64
N THR A 151 3.55 -14.29 13.25
CA THR A 151 2.85 -14.28 14.53
C THR A 151 1.36 -13.99 14.41
N ALA A 152 0.86 -13.66 13.20
CA ALA A 152 -0.56 -13.43 12.99
C ALA A 152 -1.33 -14.75 13.19
N PRO A 153 -2.25 -14.85 14.18
CA PRO A 153 -3.08 -16.03 14.31
C PRO A 153 -3.89 -16.19 13.02
N LYS A 154 -3.88 -17.39 12.44
CA LYS A 154 -4.83 -17.79 11.39
C LYS A 154 -6.24 -17.46 11.89
N GLN A 155 -6.81 -16.36 11.41
CA GLN A 155 -8.17 -16.00 11.79
C GLN A 155 -9.13 -17.07 11.27
N LEU A 156 -10.09 -17.35 12.15
CA LEU A 156 -10.90 -18.55 12.22
C LEU A 156 -11.70 -18.83 10.96
N LYS A 157 -11.90 -20.13 10.69
CA LYS A 157 -13.01 -20.62 9.87
C LYS A 157 -14.32 -20.06 10.43
N ALA A 158 -15.13 -19.48 9.54
CA ALA A 158 -16.50 -19.04 9.79
C ALA A 158 -17.38 -20.14 10.39
#